data_AF-A0A699XHU4-F1
#
_entry.id   AF-A0A699XHU4-F1
#
_cell.length_a   1.000
_cell.length_b   1.000
_cell.length_c   1.000
_cell.angle_alpha   90.00
_cell.angle_beta   90.00
_cell.angle_gamma   90.00
#
_symmetry.space_group_name_H-M   'P 1'
#
loop_
_entity.id
_entity.type
_entity.pdbx_description
1 polymer ?
#
loop_
_entity_poly.entity_id
_entity_poly.type
_entity_poly.pdbx_seq_one_letter_code
_entity_poly.pdbx_strand_id
1 'polypeptide(L)' 'ELGGQVRRGEKGMPVVFFTVTKKEDGKGEEKKKAFLKYSTVFNVAQIDGVAWSFPELPSREHTPEQAAEQ' A
#
# COMPACT_ATOMS: atom_id res chain seq x y z
N GLU A 1 -2.09 -17.59 -3.00
CA GLU A 1 -2.74 -16.62 -3.90
C GLU A 1 -4.24 -16.86 -3.88
N LEU A 2 -5.07 -15.83 -4.06
CA LEU A 2 -6.54 -15.94 -3.93
C LEU A 2 -7.26 -16.35 -5.24
N GLY A 3 -6.53 -16.68 -6.31
CA GLY A 3 -7.09 -17.16 -7.57
C GLY A 3 -7.85 -16.13 -8.43
N GLY A 4 -7.92 -14.87 -7.99
CA GLY A 4 -8.58 -13.79 -8.72
C GLY A 4 -7.76 -13.24 -9.88
N GLN A 5 -8.45 -12.72 -10.89
CA GLN A 5 -7.85 -12.11 -12.08
C GLN A 5 -8.24 -10.63 -12.17
N VAL A 6 -7.27 -9.75 -12.41
CA VAL A 6 -7.54 -8.34 -12.70
C VAL A 6 -8.35 -8.24 -13.98
N ARG A 7 -9.49 -7.53 -13.93
CA ARG A 7 -10.35 -7.33 -15.09
C ARG A 7 -9.61 -6.60 -16.20
N ARG A 8 -9.82 -7.03 -17.44
CA ARG A 8 -9.17 -6.44 -18.61
C ARG A 8 -9.53 -4.95 -18.74
N GLY A 9 -8.51 -4.09 -18.84
CA GLY A 9 -8.67 -2.65 -19.02
C GLY A 9 -8.59 -1.83 -17.72
N GLU A 10 -8.59 -2.49 -16.56
CA GLU A 10 -8.41 -1.82 -15.27
C GLU A 10 -6.99 -1.28 -15.10
N LYS A 11 -6.90 -0.11 -14.48
CA LYS A 11 -5.61 0.56 -14.21
C LYS A 11 -5.19 0.28 -12.78
N GLY A 12 -3.96 -0.18 -12.62
CA GLY A 12 -3.34 -0.33 -11.31
C GLY A 12 -2.84 1.01 -10.77
N MET A 13 -2.70 1.08 -9.45
CA MET A 13 -2.19 2.24 -8.73
C MET A 13 -0.73 1.99 -8.30
N PRO A 14 0.22 2.91 -8.56
CA PRO A 14 1.57 2.77 -8.04
C PRO A 14 1.61 3.02 -6.53
N VAL A 15 2.29 2.13 -5.82
CA VAL A 15 2.62 2.24 -4.39
C VAL A 15 4.12 2.18 -4.23
N VAL A 16 4.62 2.98 -3.30
CA VAL A 16 6.03 3.12 -3.02
C VAL A 16 6.36 2.43 -1.70
N PHE A 17 7.30 1.49 -1.76
CA PHE A 17 7.95 0.94 -0.58
C PHE A 17 9.33 1.58 -0.44
N PHE A 18 9.51 2.37 0.62
CA PHE A 18 10.77 3.02 0.94
C PHE A 18 11.32 2.45 2.25
N THR A 19 12.58 2.02 2.24
CA THR A 19 13.24 1.57 3.47
C THR A 19 14.74 1.80 3.41
N VAL A 20 15.37 1.82 4.58
CA VAL A 20 16.80 1.99 4.75
C VAL A 20 17.34 0.70 5.36
N THR A 21 18.11 -0.06 4.58
CA THR A 21 18.72 -1.29 5.04
C THR A 21 20.15 -1.04 5.46
N LYS A 22 20.59 -1.73 6.51
CA LYS A 22 21.99 -1.75 6.92
C LYS A 22 22.64 -3.00 6.35
N LYS A 23 23.78 -2.84 5.66
CA LYS A 23 24.57 -3.95 5.16
C LYS A 23 26.02 -3.73 5.56
N GLU A 24 26.63 -4.73 6.18
CA GLU A 24 28.08 -4.73 6.40
C GLU A 24 28.78 -4.95 5.07
N ASP A 25 29.72 -4.07 4.76
CA ASP A 25 30.64 -4.28 3.65
C ASP A 25 31.68 -5.34 4.04
N GLY A 26 32.36 -5.96 3.07
CA GLY A 26 33.39 -7.00 3.32
C GLY A 26 34.60 -6.55 4.17
N LYS A 27 34.62 -5.30 4.64
CA LYS A 27 35.60 -4.70 5.56
C LYS A 27 35.06 -4.44 6.97
N GLY A 28 33.82 -4.82 7.28
CA GLY A 28 33.20 -4.64 8.61
C GLY A 28 32.65 -3.23 8.89
N GLU A 29 32.56 -2.36 7.88
CA GLU A 29 31.91 -1.04 8.02
C GLU A 29 30.39 -1.15 7.77
N GLU A 30 29.58 -0.62 8.69
CA GLU A 30 28.12 -0.61 8.59
C GLU A 30 27.67 0.46 7.58
N LYS A 31 27.30 0.05 6.36
CA LYS A 31 26.78 0.96 5.32
C LYS A 31 25.26 0.96 5.34
N LYS A 32 24.67 2.15 5.47
CA LYS A 32 23.23 2.38 5.31
C LYS A 32 22.91 2.61 3.84
N LYS A 33 22.05 1.77 3.27
CA LYS A 33 21.56 1.91 1.89
C LYS A 33 20.05 2.11 1.91
N ALA A 34 19.60 3.27 1.44
CA ALA A 34 18.19 3.49 1.17
C ALA A 34 17.81 2.81 -0.15
N PHE A 35 16.65 2.17 -0.19
CA PHE A 35 16.07 1.69 -1.43
C PHE A 35 14.60 2.05 -1.54
N LEU A 36 14.19 2.25 -2.79
CA LEU A 36 12.85 2.61 -3.19
C LEU A 36 12.35 1.53 -4.16
N LYS A 37 11.17 0.97 -3.90
CA LYS A 37 10.54 -0.02 -4.76
C LYS A 37 9.15 0.47 -5.15
N TYR A 38 8.92 0.60 -6.46
CA TYR A 38 7.60 0.81 -7.02
C TYR A 38 6.90 -0.53 -7.20
N SER A 39 5.67 -0.65 -6.72
CA SER A 39 4.80 -1.79 -6.93
C SER A 39 3.44 -1.30 -7.44
N THR A 40 2.80 -2.05 -8.32
CA THR A 40 1.45 -1.71 -8.80
C THR A 40 0.44 -2.56 -8.05
N VAL A 41 -0.54 -1.92 -7.41
CA VAL A 41 -1.63 -2.60 -6.69
C VAL A 41 -2.96 -2.40 -7.42
N PHE A 42 -3.88 -3.34 -7.23
CA PHE A 42 -5.24 -3.28 -7.75
C PHE A 42 -6.22 -3.33 -6.58
N ASN A 43 -7.29 -2.54 -6.66
CA ASN A 43 -8.37 -2.61 -5.69
C ASN A 43 -9.13 -3.93 -5.86
N VAL A 44 -9.69 -4.47 -4.78
CA VAL A 44 -10.52 -5.69 -4.80
C VAL A 44 -11.67 -5.56 -5.82
N ALA A 45 -12.25 -4.37 -5.97
CA ALA A 45 -13.31 -4.11 -6.94
C ALA A 45 -12.87 -4.27 -8.42
N GLN A 46 -11.57 -4.31 -8.69
CA GLN A 46 -10.98 -4.49 -10.02
C GLN A 46 -10.62 -5.95 -10.33
N ILE A 47 -10.88 -6.88 -9.40
CA ILE A 47 -10.47 -8.28 -9.50
C ILE A 47 -11.73 -9.16 -9.60
N ASP A 48 -11.80 -9.97 -10.64
CA ASP A 48 -12.85 -10.98 -10.83
C ASP A 48 -12.40 -12.32 -10.23
N GLY A 49 -13.34 -13.11 -9.69
CA GLY A 49 -13.06 -14.44 -9.14
C GLY A 49 -12.43 -14.45 -7.74
N VAL A 50 -12.44 -13.32 -7.01
CA VAL A 50 -11.97 -13.24 -5.63
C VAL A 50 -13.14 -13.05 -4.67
N ALA A 51 -13.25 -13.91 -3.67
CA ALA A 51 -14.15 -13.69 -2.54
C ALA A 51 -13.42 -12.84 -1.50
N TRP A 52 -13.91 -11.63 -1.24
CA TRP A 52 -13.35 -10.73 -0.26
C TRP A 52 -14.43 -10.23 0.71
N SER A 53 -14.13 -10.28 2.00
CA SER A 53 -14.95 -9.67 3.04
C SER A 53 -14.29 -8.37 3.48
N PHE A 54 -15.03 -7.26 3.42
CA PHE A 54 -14.54 -5.99 3.92
C PHE A 54 -14.49 -6.02 5.45
N PRO A 55 -13.37 -5.59 6.07
CA PRO A 55 -13.36 -5.38 7.51
C PRO A 55 -14.33 -4.24 7.86
N GLU A 56 -14.91 -4.31 9.06
CA GLU A 56 -15.74 -3.22 9.58
C GLU A 56 -14.88 -1.96 9.71
N LEU A 57 -15.22 -0.93 8.93
CA LEU A 57 -14.52 0.34 8.97
C LEU A 57 -15.07 1.14 10.15
N PRO A 58 -14.21 1.70 11.02
CA PRO A 58 -14.69 2.58 12.08
C PRO A 58 -15.35 3.80 11.44
N SER A 59 -16.63 4.03 11.76
CA SER A 59 -17.31 5.27 11.40
C SER A 59 -16.71 6.40 12.23
N ARG A 60 -15.90 7.24 11.59
CA ARG A 60 -15.52 8.53 12.16
C ARG A 60 -16.58 9.55 11.75
N GLU A 61 -17.27 10.15 12.72
CA GLU A 61 -18.09 11.33 12.45
C GLU A 61 -17.16 12.45 11.98
N HIS A 62 -17.32 12.85 10.72
CA HIS A 62 -16.56 13.94 10.13
C HIS A 62 -17.35 15.22 10.39
N THR A 63 -17.01 15.97 11.45
CA THR A 63 -17.59 17.29 11.81
C THR A 63 -16.62 18.43 11.46
N PRO A 64 -16.38 18.71 10.16
CA PRO A 64 -15.45 19.75 9.71
C PRO A 64 -15.87 21.15 10.19
N GLU A 65 -17.16 21.37 10.40
CA GLU A 65 -17.74 22.61 10.96
C GLU A 65 -17.17 22.96 12.34
N GLN A 66 -16.97 21.98 13.23
CA GLN A 66 -16.48 22.23 14.60
C GLN A 66 -14.97 22.50 14.66
N ALA A 67 -14.20 21.98 13.70
CA ALA A 67 -12.76 22.20 13.62
C ALA A 67 -12.38 23.57 13.02
N ALA A 68 -13.28 24.18 12.25
CA ALA A 68 -13.06 25.49 11.62
C ALA A 68 -13.40 26.69 12.54
N GLU A 69 -14.14 26.45 13.63
CA GLU A 69 -14.55 27.47 14.60
C GLU A 69 -13.54 27.72 15.74
N GLN A 70 -12.49 26.89 15.88
CA GLN A 70 -11.37 27.10 16.82
C GLN A 70 -10.23 27.90 16.19
#